data_AF-A0A962AU80-F1
#
_entry.id   AF-A0A962AU80-F1
#
_cell.length_a   1.000
_cell.length_b   1.000
_cell.length_c   1.000
_cell.angle_alpha   90.00
_cell.angle_beta   90.00
_cell.angle_gamma   90.00
#
_symmetry.space_group_name_H-M   'P 1'
#
loop_
_entity.id
_entity.type
_entity.pdbx_description
1 polymer ?
#
loop_
_entity_poly.entity_id
_entity_poly.type
_entity_poly.pdbx_seq_one_letter_code
_entity_poly.pdbx_strand_id
1 'polypeptide(L)'
;MTSNFLIRIREADWLDAARARAYPRIIAAIVLLALLGLVLTANGVVDSRGEPIGTDFSNFWSASKLALMGEPAAAYDMARQYAVQKQEFGPQTGFYPFFYPPIYLLICYPLAALPYLTALAIWIAVTGYAYQAVIRRIGEGAIGLAPVLAYPAVFVTVGHGQNALLTTAILGAAALYLDRRPIVAGVLLGLLAFKPHLAVVAPLALMVAGRWRAFAAAAVTACALALLSLGVFGLDSWKAFLASAPAAKAVLDDKLMDVEKLQSVFGAVRLLGGGADLAYVVQAAVALPVIGILLFVARKSLSGEAIGALVATAAALTSPYFLDYDLALLAIPLAWATAQGVKSGFLPWEKSILVFVFALPAFSRVLAFAIGVPLAPLALGLLFWCIVRRAATTSVQPEAGGAKPAFA
;
A
#
# COMPACT_ATOMS: atom_id res chain seq x y z
N MET A 1 30.59 17.82 21.10
CA MET A 1 29.12 17.98 20.99
C MET A 1 28.50 17.09 19.91
N THR A 2 29.14 16.89 18.76
CA THR A 2 28.67 16.02 17.64
C THR A 2 28.47 14.55 18.02
N SER A 3 29.33 13.97 18.86
CA SER A 3 29.20 12.56 19.31
C SER A 3 27.89 12.29 20.09
N ASN A 4 27.52 13.17 21.03
CA ASN A 4 26.30 13.00 21.83
C ASN A 4 25.01 13.19 21.00
N PHE A 5 25.05 14.02 19.95
CA PHE A 5 23.89 14.21 19.06
C PHE A 5 23.62 12.97 18.20
N LEU A 6 24.67 12.40 17.58
CA LEU A 6 24.53 11.18 16.78
C LEU A 6 24.08 9.98 17.62
N ILE A 7 24.59 9.86 18.86
CA ILE A 7 24.12 8.82 19.80
C ILE A 7 22.62 9.01 20.10
N ARG A 8 22.16 10.23 20.35
CA ARG A 8 20.73 10.50 20.61
C ARG A 8 19.82 10.17 19.43
N ILE A 9 20.24 10.41 18.18
CA ILE A 9 19.46 10.01 17.00
C ILE A 9 19.53 8.49 16.80
N ARG A 10 20.71 7.90 16.99
CA ARG A 10 20.94 6.46 16.81
C ARG A 10 20.08 5.64 17.77
N GLU A 11 20.09 5.96 19.06
CA GLU A 11 19.35 5.20 20.08
C GLU A 11 17.90 5.69 20.24
N ALA A 12 17.64 6.94 19.88
CA ALA A 12 16.34 7.61 20.00
C ALA A 12 15.71 7.45 21.38
N ASP A 13 16.51 7.61 22.44
CA ASP A 13 16.07 7.51 23.85
C ASP A 13 15.01 8.56 24.20
N TRP A 14 14.93 9.63 23.41
CA TRP A 14 13.87 10.62 23.50
C TRP A 14 12.50 10.06 23.13
N LEU A 15 12.38 8.98 22.36
CA LEU A 15 11.10 8.36 22.02
C LEU A 15 10.70 7.33 23.08
N ASP A 16 10.19 7.84 24.20
CA ASP A 16 9.59 7.04 25.27
C ASP A 16 8.13 6.66 24.97
N ALA A 17 7.54 5.84 25.84
CA ALA A 17 6.15 5.40 25.72
C ALA A 17 5.12 6.54 25.83
N ALA A 18 5.44 7.65 26.50
CA ALA A 18 4.54 8.80 26.58
C ALA A 18 4.48 9.52 25.24
N ARG A 19 5.65 9.81 24.65
CA ARG A 19 5.78 10.45 23.33
C ARG A 19 5.24 9.57 22.20
N ALA A 20 5.50 8.26 22.23
CA ALA A 20 4.94 7.31 21.27
C ALA A 20 3.39 7.28 21.29
N ARG A 21 2.75 7.68 22.40
CA ARG A 21 1.30 7.84 22.51
C ARG A 21 0.83 9.26 22.19
N ALA A 22 1.62 10.28 22.52
CA ALA A 22 1.25 11.69 22.36
C ALA A 22 1.30 12.13 20.89
N TYR A 23 2.39 11.87 20.17
CA TYR A 23 2.55 12.37 18.80
C TYR A 23 1.46 11.87 17.84
N PRO A 24 1.08 10.58 17.84
CA PRO A 24 -0.01 10.14 16.98
C PRO A 24 -1.35 10.78 17.35
N ARG A 25 -1.61 11.09 18.63
CA ARG A 25 -2.85 11.81 19.01
C ARG A 25 -2.88 13.23 18.47
N ILE A 26 -1.74 13.93 18.50
CA ILE A 26 -1.62 15.27 17.92
C ILE A 26 -1.88 15.21 16.42
N ILE A 27 -1.25 14.27 15.71
CA ILE A 27 -1.47 14.05 14.28
C ILE A 27 -2.94 13.72 14.01
N ALA A 28 -3.55 12.82 14.78
CA ALA A 28 -4.97 12.49 14.64
C ALA A 28 -5.87 13.72 14.82
N ALA A 29 -5.60 14.58 15.81
CA ALA A 29 -6.37 15.80 16.02
C ALA A 29 -6.25 16.76 14.82
N ILE A 30 -5.04 16.98 14.31
CA ILE A 30 -4.81 17.83 13.12
C ILE A 30 -5.59 17.30 11.92
N VAL A 31 -5.57 15.98 11.71
CA VAL A 31 -6.24 15.42 10.54
C VAL A 31 -7.75 15.36 10.70
N LEU A 32 -8.27 15.10 11.89
CA LEU A 32 -9.70 15.22 12.16
C LEU A 32 -10.20 16.65 11.87
N LEU A 33 -9.42 17.67 12.21
CA LEU A 33 -9.75 19.06 11.86
C LEU A 33 -9.73 19.29 10.34
N ALA A 34 -8.76 18.72 9.61
CA ALA A 34 -8.70 18.83 8.16
C ALA A 34 -9.88 18.13 7.47
N LEU A 35 -10.24 16.92 7.91
CA LEU A 35 -11.41 16.18 7.43
C LEU A 35 -12.73 16.90 7.76
N LEU A 36 -12.82 17.49 8.96
CA LEU A 36 -13.96 18.32 9.34
C LEU A 36 -14.07 19.54 8.42
N GLY A 37 -12.95 20.21 8.13
CA GLY A 37 -12.90 21.30 7.16
C GLY A 37 -13.43 20.88 5.79
N LEU A 38 -12.95 19.74 5.25
CA LEU A 38 -13.44 19.17 4.00
C LEU A 38 -14.96 18.94 4.01
N VAL A 39 -15.50 18.35 5.07
CA VAL A 39 -16.93 18.07 5.18
C VAL A 39 -17.76 19.36 5.29
N LEU A 40 -17.28 20.34 6.06
CA LEU A 40 -17.99 21.61 6.25
C LEU A 40 -17.97 22.50 5.01
N THR A 41 -16.96 22.38 4.15
CA THR A 41 -16.87 23.16 2.90
C THR A 41 -17.34 22.40 1.66
N ALA A 42 -17.69 21.13 1.80
CA ALA A 42 -18.24 20.32 0.73
C ALA A 42 -19.65 20.76 0.33
N ASN A 43 -19.97 20.58 -0.96
CA ASN A 43 -21.31 20.79 -1.50
C ASN A 43 -21.79 19.51 -2.19
N GLY A 44 -22.66 18.76 -1.51
CA GLY A 44 -23.13 17.47 -2.01
C GLY A 44 -21.99 16.46 -2.11
N VAL A 45 -21.69 15.98 -3.33
CA VAL A 45 -20.69 14.94 -3.60
C VAL A 45 -19.29 15.48 -3.91
N VAL A 46 -19.12 16.81 -3.96
CA VAL A 46 -17.85 17.48 -4.30
C VAL A 46 -17.33 18.39 -3.17
N ASP A 47 -16.01 18.60 -3.15
CA ASP A 47 -15.31 19.53 -2.28
C ASP A 47 -15.47 21.00 -2.75
N SER A 48 -14.88 21.93 -2.00
CA SER A 48 -14.94 23.37 -2.32
C SER A 48 -14.23 23.78 -3.62
N ARG A 49 -13.50 22.87 -4.27
CA ARG A 49 -12.86 23.07 -5.58
C ARG A 49 -13.66 22.43 -6.72
N GLY A 50 -14.79 21.80 -6.42
CA GLY A 50 -15.58 21.05 -7.40
C GLY A 50 -15.03 19.66 -7.70
N GLU A 51 -14.09 19.16 -6.89
CA GLU A 51 -13.54 17.81 -7.03
C GLU A 51 -14.34 16.79 -6.21
N PRO A 52 -14.48 15.54 -6.64
CA PRO A 52 -15.23 14.53 -5.89
C PRO A 52 -14.64 14.32 -4.48
N ILE A 53 -15.49 14.25 -3.46
CA ILE A 53 -15.06 13.78 -2.13
C ILE A 53 -14.57 12.33 -2.30
N GLY A 54 -13.35 12.00 -1.88
CA GLY A 54 -12.76 10.70 -2.23
C GLY A 54 -12.37 10.64 -3.70
N THR A 55 -11.58 11.60 -4.18
CA THR A 55 -11.28 11.84 -5.61
C THR A 55 -11.03 10.57 -6.41
N ASP A 56 -10.19 9.67 -5.92
CA ASP A 56 -9.78 8.47 -6.66
C ASP A 56 -10.77 7.30 -6.47
N PHE A 57 -11.74 7.40 -5.54
CA PHE A 57 -12.88 6.48 -5.48
C PHE A 57 -13.90 6.78 -6.59
N SER A 58 -13.95 8.02 -7.08
CA SER A 58 -14.82 8.43 -8.19
C SER A 58 -14.64 7.54 -9.43
N ASN A 59 -13.39 7.19 -9.78
CA ASN A 59 -13.13 6.31 -10.92
C ASN A 59 -13.55 4.86 -10.67
N PHE A 60 -13.44 4.36 -9.43
CA PHE A 60 -13.91 3.01 -9.08
C PHE A 60 -15.42 2.90 -9.26
N TRP A 61 -16.13 3.92 -8.78
CA TRP A 61 -17.57 4.00 -8.84
C TRP A 61 -18.05 4.26 -10.29
N SER A 62 -17.43 5.18 -11.03
CA SER A 62 -17.84 5.51 -12.41
C SER A 62 -17.57 4.36 -13.38
N ALA A 63 -16.42 3.68 -13.27
CA ALA A 63 -16.12 2.49 -14.06
C ALA A 63 -17.13 1.36 -13.79
N SER A 64 -17.48 1.16 -12.51
CA SER A 64 -18.47 0.18 -12.08
C SER A 64 -19.90 0.55 -12.50
N LYS A 65 -20.23 1.84 -12.55
CA LYS A 65 -21.51 2.32 -13.10
C LYS A 65 -21.67 1.98 -14.58
N LEU A 66 -20.62 2.10 -15.39
CA LEU A 66 -20.66 1.69 -16.79
C LEU A 66 -20.92 0.18 -16.92
N ALA A 67 -20.29 -0.63 -16.08
CA ALA A 67 -20.58 -2.06 -16.02
C ALA A 67 -22.05 -2.34 -15.61
N LEU A 68 -22.62 -1.59 -14.66
CA LEU A 68 -24.04 -1.70 -14.28
C LEU A 68 -25.01 -1.26 -15.39
N MET A 69 -24.59 -0.37 -16.28
CA MET A 69 -25.35 0.05 -17.46
C MET A 69 -25.27 -0.97 -18.62
N GLY A 70 -24.56 -2.09 -18.43
CA GLY A 70 -24.37 -3.10 -19.47
C GLY A 70 -23.19 -2.80 -20.41
N GLU A 71 -22.35 -1.82 -20.09
CA GLU A 71 -21.19 -1.39 -20.89
C GLU A 71 -19.85 -1.62 -20.14
N PRO A 72 -19.51 -2.84 -19.67
CA PRO A 72 -18.33 -3.04 -18.83
C PRO A 72 -17.00 -2.69 -19.53
N ALA A 73 -16.90 -2.87 -20.84
CA ALA A 73 -15.71 -2.49 -21.60
C ALA A 73 -15.50 -0.98 -21.67
N ALA A 74 -16.58 -0.18 -21.55
CA ALA A 74 -16.50 1.28 -21.52
C ALA A 74 -15.84 1.80 -20.23
N ALA A 75 -15.65 0.94 -19.21
CA ALA A 75 -14.81 1.23 -18.05
C ALA A 75 -13.34 1.53 -18.40
N TYR A 76 -12.93 1.37 -19.66
CA TYR A 76 -11.61 1.73 -20.19
C TYR A 76 -11.66 2.77 -21.31
N ASP A 77 -12.86 3.24 -21.66
CA ASP A 77 -13.06 4.39 -22.54
C ASP A 77 -13.03 5.67 -21.70
N MET A 78 -12.04 6.52 -21.95
CA MET A 78 -11.84 7.75 -21.17
C MET A 78 -12.97 8.76 -21.36
N ALA A 79 -13.52 8.89 -22.57
CA ALA A 79 -14.59 9.84 -22.85
C ALA A 79 -15.88 9.40 -22.15
N ARG A 80 -16.19 8.10 -22.21
CA ARG A 80 -17.38 7.53 -21.58
C ARG A 80 -17.29 7.57 -20.06
N GLN A 81 -16.12 7.26 -19.48
CA GLN A 81 -15.88 7.43 -18.04
C GLN A 81 -16.03 8.89 -17.60
N TYR A 82 -15.42 9.82 -18.34
CA TYR A 82 -15.49 11.23 -17.97
C TYR A 82 -16.91 11.78 -18.07
N ALA A 83 -17.71 11.31 -19.04
CA ALA A 83 -19.13 11.67 -19.14
C ALA A 83 -19.92 11.26 -17.88
N VAL A 84 -19.69 10.05 -17.36
CA VAL A 84 -20.31 9.59 -16.10
C VAL A 84 -19.83 10.44 -14.91
N GLN A 85 -18.53 10.75 -14.85
CA GLN A 85 -17.99 11.61 -13.78
C GLN A 85 -18.59 13.02 -13.83
N LYS A 86 -18.68 13.65 -15.00
CA LYS A 86 -19.32 14.98 -15.14
C LYS A 86 -20.79 14.97 -14.77
N GLN A 87 -21.49 13.88 -15.08
CA GLN A 87 -22.90 13.74 -14.75
C GLN A 87 -23.12 13.72 -13.23
N GLU A 88 -22.26 13.01 -12.48
CA GLU A 88 -22.40 12.86 -11.02
C GLU A 88 -21.78 14.04 -10.25
N PHE A 89 -20.60 14.51 -10.65
CA PHE A 89 -19.79 15.49 -9.91
C PHE A 89 -19.84 16.90 -10.50
N GLY A 90 -20.51 17.08 -11.63
CA GLY A 90 -20.65 18.37 -12.31
C GLY A 90 -19.54 18.68 -13.31
N PRO A 91 -19.69 19.76 -14.10
CA PRO A 91 -18.82 20.05 -15.24
C PRO A 91 -17.40 20.49 -14.88
N GLN A 92 -17.15 20.87 -13.61
CA GLN A 92 -15.85 21.33 -13.13
C GLN A 92 -14.95 20.20 -12.63
N THR A 93 -15.47 18.98 -12.46
CA THR A 93 -14.68 17.84 -11.98
C THR A 93 -13.48 17.56 -12.88
N GLY A 94 -12.32 17.30 -12.27
CA GLY A 94 -11.21 16.66 -12.97
C GLY A 94 -11.59 15.27 -13.50
N PHE A 95 -10.78 14.76 -14.44
CA PHE A 95 -10.93 13.40 -14.95
C PHE A 95 -10.03 12.43 -14.18
N TYR A 96 -10.63 11.38 -13.62
CA TYR A 96 -9.95 10.31 -12.90
C TYR A 96 -10.03 9.00 -13.69
N PRO A 97 -8.94 8.52 -14.31
CA PRO A 97 -8.99 7.32 -15.13
C PRO A 97 -8.95 6.02 -14.32
N PHE A 98 -9.70 5.02 -14.76
CA PHE A 98 -9.62 3.65 -14.25
C PHE A 98 -8.58 2.82 -15.01
N PHE A 99 -7.51 2.41 -14.31
CA PHE A 99 -6.42 1.59 -14.89
C PHE A 99 -6.25 0.21 -14.24
N TYR A 100 -7.29 -0.29 -13.57
CA TYR A 100 -7.24 -1.59 -12.91
C TYR A 100 -7.74 -2.71 -13.83
N PRO A 101 -7.22 -3.94 -13.71
CA PRO A 101 -7.74 -5.07 -14.48
C PRO A 101 -9.21 -5.34 -14.13
N PRO A 102 -9.98 -6.03 -15.00
CA PRO A 102 -11.40 -6.32 -14.75
C PRO A 102 -11.67 -7.08 -13.45
N ILE A 103 -10.66 -7.76 -12.89
CA ILE A 103 -10.70 -8.36 -11.55
C ILE A 103 -11.14 -7.34 -10.48
N TYR A 104 -10.66 -6.11 -10.57
CA TYR A 104 -10.97 -5.08 -9.57
C TYR A 104 -12.43 -4.63 -9.63
N LEU A 105 -13.06 -4.71 -10.81
CA LEU A 105 -14.48 -4.42 -10.95
C LEU A 105 -15.31 -5.40 -10.11
N LEU A 106 -14.90 -6.65 -9.88
CA LEU A 106 -15.65 -7.57 -9.00
C LEU A 106 -15.82 -7.02 -7.57
N ILE A 107 -14.89 -6.19 -7.12
CA ILE A 107 -14.90 -5.57 -5.78
C ILE A 107 -15.78 -4.31 -5.79
N CYS A 108 -15.58 -3.44 -6.78
CA CYS A 108 -16.21 -2.12 -6.84
C CYS A 108 -17.64 -2.16 -7.41
N TYR A 109 -17.93 -3.10 -8.31
CA TYR A 109 -19.21 -3.28 -8.99
C TYR A 109 -20.43 -3.26 -8.06
N PRO A 110 -20.50 -4.07 -6.98
CA PRO A 110 -21.66 -4.06 -6.10
C PRO A 110 -21.84 -2.71 -5.36
N LEU A 111 -20.75 -1.99 -5.07
CA LEU A 111 -20.82 -0.69 -4.40
C LEU A 111 -21.40 0.39 -5.31
N ALA A 112 -21.21 0.30 -6.62
CA ALA A 112 -21.74 1.27 -7.56
C ALA A 112 -23.27 1.21 -7.72
N ALA A 113 -23.94 0.19 -7.17
CA ALA A 113 -25.40 0.19 -7.07
C ALA A 113 -25.92 1.25 -6.09
N LEU A 114 -25.10 1.68 -5.14
CA LEU A 114 -25.43 2.66 -4.11
C LEU A 114 -25.14 4.10 -4.56
N PRO A 115 -25.79 5.11 -3.94
CA PRO A 115 -25.39 6.50 -4.08
C PRO A 115 -23.91 6.70 -3.73
N TYR A 116 -23.22 7.59 -4.43
CA TYR A 116 -21.77 7.74 -4.38
C TYR A 116 -21.21 7.86 -2.95
N LEU A 117 -21.73 8.78 -2.13
CA LEU A 117 -21.25 8.99 -0.76
C LEU A 117 -21.51 7.79 0.16
N THR A 118 -22.59 7.05 -0.09
CA THR A 118 -22.89 5.83 0.67
C THR A 118 -21.90 4.73 0.32
N ALA A 119 -21.60 4.56 -0.97
CA ALA A 119 -20.58 3.63 -1.44
C ALA A 119 -19.20 3.95 -0.87
N LEU A 120 -18.81 5.23 -0.88
CA LEU A 120 -17.54 5.71 -0.33
C LEU A 120 -17.45 5.50 1.18
N ALA A 121 -18.51 5.82 1.93
CA ALA A 121 -18.55 5.61 3.38
C ALA A 121 -18.39 4.13 3.75
N ILE A 122 -19.10 3.23 3.05
CA ILE A 122 -18.96 1.78 3.25
C ILE A 122 -17.54 1.33 2.91
N TRP A 123 -16.99 1.80 1.79
CA TRP A 123 -15.63 1.49 1.37
C TRP A 123 -14.60 1.87 2.43
N ILE A 124 -14.63 3.11 2.92
CA ILE A 124 -13.72 3.60 3.96
C ILE A 124 -13.91 2.81 5.26
N ALA A 125 -15.15 2.58 5.69
CA ALA A 125 -15.45 1.89 6.95
C ALA A 125 -14.94 0.44 6.93
N VAL A 126 -15.24 -0.31 5.86
CA VAL A 126 -14.87 -1.72 5.73
C VAL A 126 -13.36 -1.87 5.60
N THR A 127 -12.73 -1.11 4.69
CA THR A 127 -11.29 -1.21 4.46
C THR A 127 -10.48 -0.68 5.64
N GLY A 128 -10.93 0.40 6.29
CA GLY A 128 -10.33 0.94 7.51
C GLY A 128 -10.44 0.00 8.71
N TYR A 129 -11.60 -0.65 8.90
CA TYR A 129 -11.78 -1.66 9.95
C TYR A 129 -10.86 -2.86 9.74
N ALA A 130 -10.81 -3.39 8.51
CA ALA A 130 -9.95 -4.52 8.16
C ALA A 130 -8.47 -4.18 8.37
N TYR A 131 -8.05 -3.00 7.90
CA TYR A 131 -6.70 -2.46 8.10
C TYR A 131 -6.34 -2.40 9.59
N GLN A 132 -7.13 -1.72 10.42
CA GLN A 132 -6.74 -1.54 11.82
C GLN A 132 -6.71 -2.88 12.58
N ALA A 133 -7.62 -3.79 12.27
CA ALA A 133 -7.68 -5.10 12.90
C ALA A 133 -6.42 -5.93 12.61
N VAL A 134 -5.96 -5.90 11.35
CA VAL A 134 -4.75 -6.62 10.91
C VAL A 134 -3.49 -5.98 11.49
N ILE A 135 -3.34 -4.66 11.40
CA ILE A 135 -2.13 -3.97 11.87
C ILE A 135 -1.96 -4.12 13.38
N ARG A 136 -3.03 -4.05 14.17
CA ARG A 136 -2.95 -4.29 15.63
C ARG A 136 -2.54 -5.70 16.00
N ARG A 137 -2.96 -6.70 15.19
CA ARG A 137 -2.55 -8.10 15.38
C ARG A 137 -1.08 -8.31 15.04
N ILE A 138 -0.60 -7.72 13.93
CA ILE A 138 0.84 -7.72 13.58
C ILE A 138 1.65 -7.01 14.66
N GLY A 139 1.11 -5.95 15.23
CA GLY A 139 1.72 -5.22 16.33
C GLY A 139 1.75 -5.97 17.68
N GLU A 140 1.22 -7.19 17.79
CA GLU A 140 1.21 -8.03 19.00
C GLU A 140 0.81 -7.30 20.30
N GLY A 141 -0.07 -6.30 20.22
CA GLY A 141 -0.47 -5.48 21.37
C GLY A 141 0.53 -4.39 21.78
N ALA A 142 1.74 -4.36 21.20
CA ALA A 142 2.71 -3.27 21.36
C ALA A 142 2.20 -1.94 20.76
N ILE A 143 1.23 -2.03 19.83
CA ILE A 143 0.69 -0.88 19.11
C ILE A 143 -0.80 -0.74 19.42
N GLY A 144 -1.15 0.35 20.10
CA GLY A 144 -2.54 0.71 20.38
C GLY A 144 -3.29 1.21 19.14
N LEU A 145 -4.60 1.43 19.28
CA LEU A 145 -5.44 1.91 18.18
C LEU A 145 -5.03 3.30 17.67
N ALA A 146 -4.65 4.21 18.58
CA ALA A 146 -4.30 5.58 18.24
C ALA A 146 -3.21 5.71 17.16
N PRO A 147 -2.00 5.12 17.29
CA PRO A 147 -0.98 5.19 16.24
C PRO A 147 -1.40 4.55 14.92
N VAL A 148 -2.23 3.51 14.94
CA VAL A 148 -2.71 2.85 13.72
C VAL A 148 -3.64 3.75 12.92
N LEU A 149 -4.59 4.41 13.59
CA LEU A 149 -5.54 5.33 12.94
C LEU A 149 -4.90 6.69 12.62
N ALA A 150 -3.92 7.11 13.43
CA ALA A 150 -3.23 8.38 13.26
C ALA A 150 -2.10 8.34 12.23
N TYR A 151 -1.81 7.18 11.62
CA TYR A 151 -0.76 7.10 10.62
C TYR A 151 -1.13 8.00 9.42
N PRO A 152 -0.34 9.04 9.08
CA PRO A 152 -0.69 10.03 8.06
C PRO A 152 -1.16 9.43 6.72
N ALA A 153 -0.59 8.30 6.28
CA ALA A 153 -0.99 7.65 5.04
C ALA A 153 -2.42 7.10 5.05
N VAL A 154 -2.97 6.77 6.22
CA VAL A 154 -4.38 6.37 6.37
C VAL A 154 -5.27 7.52 5.91
N PHE A 155 -4.95 8.74 6.32
CA PHE A 155 -5.76 9.89 5.97
C PHE A 155 -5.62 10.29 4.50
N VAL A 156 -4.40 10.21 3.94
CA VAL A 156 -4.19 10.41 2.50
C VAL A 156 -5.01 9.39 1.70
N THR A 157 -5.01 8.13 2.13
CA THR A 157 -5.80 7.07 1.48
C THR A 157 -7.31 7.32 1.61
N VAL A 158 -7.78 7.69 2.81
CA VAL A 158 -9.20 7.98 3.07
C VAL A 158 -9.66 9.21 2.28
N GLY A 159 -8.87 10.28 2.25
CA GLY A 159 -9.16 11.49 1.49
C GLY A 159 -9.28 11.26 -0.01
N HIS A 160 -8.48 10.35 -0.57
CA HIS A 160 -8.60 9.90 -1.96
C HIS A 160 -9.60 8.76 -2.16
N GLY A 161 -10.07 8.10 -1.10
CA GLY A 161 -10.87 6.88 -1.18
C GLY A 161 -10.16 5.69 -1.86
N GLN A 162 -8.82 5.65 -1.83
CA GLN A 162 -8.01 4.62 -2.49
C GLN A 162 -8.06 3.25 -1.79
N ASN A 163 -7.58 2.22 -2.48
CA ASN A 163 -7.56 0.82 -1.99
C ASN A 163 -6.34 0.46 -1.14
N ALA A 164 -5.46 1.39 -0.77
CA ALA A 164 -4.24 1.07 -0.04
C ALA A 164 -4.55 0.43 1.34
N LEU A 165 -5.63 0.83 2.02
CA LEU A 165 -6.09 0.19 3.25
C LEU A 165 -6.52 -1.26 3.04
N LEU A 166 -7.29 -1.53 1.97
CA LEU A 166 -7.70 -2.89 1.58
C LEU A 166 -6.48 -3.76 1.27
N THR A 167 -5.59 -3.24 0.43
CA THR A 167 -4.33 -3.88 0.02
C THR A 167 -3.49 -4.26 1.22
N THR A 168 -3.33 -3.32 2.16
CA THR A 168 -2.59 -3.52 3.41
C THR A 168 -3.25 -4.57 4.31
N ALA A 169 -4.58 -4.52 4.44
CA ALA A 169 -5.33 -5.49 5.24
C ALA A 169 -5.17 -6.92 4.69
N ILE A 170 -5.30 -7.09 3.37
CA ILE A 170 -5.16 -8.39 2.71
C ILE A 170 -3.73 -8.93 2.85
N LEU A 171 -2.71 -8.13 2.53
CA LEU A 171 -1.30 -8.55 2.63
C LEU A 171 -0.92 -8.86 4.08
N GLY A 172 -1.31 -8.01 5.03
CA GLY A 172 -1.03 -8.23 6.44
C GLY A 172 -1.78 -9.44 7.01
N ALA A 173 -3.02 -9.67 6.61
CA ALA A 173 -3.77 -10.88 6.99
C ALA A 173 -3.12 -12.13 6.42
N ALA A 174 -2.68 -12.11 5.16
CA ALA A 174 -1.92 -13.20 4.58
C ALA A 174 -0.65 -13.50 5.37
N ALA A 175 0.09 -12.46 5.77
CA ALA A 175 1.30 -12.60 6.59
C ALA A 175 1.01 -13.28 7.94
N LEU A 176 -0.05 -12.87 8.65
CA LEU A 176 -0.49 -13.46 9.93
C LEU A 176 -0.89 -14.95 9.82
N TYR A 177 -1.40 -15.36 8.67
CA TYR A 177 -1.86 -16.74 8.45
C TYR A 177 -0.82 -17.62 7.74
N LEU A 178 0.29 -17.06 7.25
CA LEU A 178 1.19 -17.76 6.33
C LEU A 178 1.75 -19.05 6.91
N ASP A 179 2.12 -19.04 8.20
CA ASP A 179 2.69 -20.23 8.85
C ASP A 179 1.62 -21.22 9.34
N ARG A 180 0.48 -20.72 9.85
CA ARG A 180 -0.56 -21.58 10.46
C ARG A 180 -1.59 -22.12 9.46
N ARG A 181 -1.92 -21.34 8.43
CA ARG A 181 -2.95 -21.64 7.43
C ARG A 181 -2.47 -21.18 6.05
N PRO A 182 -1.43 -21.82 5.48
CA PRO A 182 -0.80 -21.37 4.24
C PRO A 182 -1.76 -21.28 3.06
N ILE A 183 -2.78 -22.14 2.97
CA ILE A 183 -3.81 -22.05 1.91
C ILE A 183 -4.63 -20.77 2.06
N VAL A 184 -5.07 -20.41 3.27
CA VAL A 184 -5.82 -19.18 3.53
C VAL A 184 -4.97 -17.96 3.20
N ALA A 185 -3.69 -17.97 3.60
CA ALA A 185 -2.75 -16.91 3.24
C ALA A 185 -2.59 -16.79 1.72
N GLY A 186 -2.49 -17.92 1.02
CA GLY A 186 -2.46 -17.95 -0.44
C GLY A 186 -3.72 -17.37 -1.07
N VAL A 187 -4.91 -17.77 -0.64
CA VAL A 187 -6.19 -17.18 -1.11
C VAL A 187 -6.18 -15.68 -0.94
N LEU A 188 -5.83 -15.18 0.25
CA LEU A 188 -5.71 -13.74 0.51
C LEU A 188 -4.73 -13.05 -0.45
N LEU A 189 -3.54 -13.61 -0.67
CA LEU A 189 -2.58 -13.05 -1.63
C LEU A 189 -3.10 -13.07 -3.07
N GLY A 190 -3.84 -14.11 -3.46
CA GLY A 190 -4.49 -14.17 -4.76
C GLY A 190 -5.55 -13.09 -4.98
N LEU A 191 -6.21 -12.63 -3.90
CA LEU A 191 -7.12 -11.47 -3.98
C LEU A 191 -6.40 -10.19 -4.41
N LEU A 192 -5.08 -10.08 -4.22
CA LEU A 192 -4.28 -8.93 -4.67
C LEU A 192 -3.96 -8.93 -6.17
N ALA A 193 -4.51 -9.87 -6.95
CA ALA A 193 -4.32 -9.90 -8.40
C ALA A 193 -4.78 -8.62 -9.11
N PHE A 194 -5.63 -7.79 -8.47
CA PHE A 194 -5.97 -6.46 -8.98
C PHE A 194 -4.83 -5.43 -8.89
N LYS A 195 -3.76 -5.69 -8.13
CA LYS A 195 -2.54 -4.87 -8.02
C LYS A 195 -1.34 -5.67 -8.59
N PRO A 196 -1.08 -5.60 -9.90
CA PRO A 196 -0.10 -6.46 -10.57
C PRO A 196 1.32 -6.43 -9.96
N HIS A 197 1.79 -5.28 -9.48
CA HIS A 197 3.12 -5.16 -8.88
C HIS A 197 3.24 -5.96 -7.56
N LEU A 198 2.19 -6.01 -6.73
CA LEU A 198 2.16 -6.87 -5.53
C LEU A 198 2.04 -8.35 -5.89
N ALA A 199 1.31 -8.64 -6.97
CA ALA A 199 1.18 -9.97 -7.53
C ALA A 199 2.48 -10.54 -8.12
N VAL A 200 3.55 -9.74 -8.25
CA VAL A 200 4.89 -10.22 -8.67
C VAL A 200 5.80 -10.44 -7.45
N VAL A 201 5.89 -9.46 -6.54
CA VAL A 201 6.85 -9.52 -5.42
C VAL A 201 6.50 -10.61 -4.41
N ALA A 202 5.21 -10.76 -4.07
CA ALA A 202 4.80 -11.72 -3.05
C ALA A 202 5.01 -13.19 -3.50
N PRO A 203 4.60 -13.62 -4.72
CA PRO A 203 4.81 -15.01 -5.14
C PRO A 203 6.29 -15.40 -5.23
N LEU A 204 7.16 -14.50 -5.69
CA LEU A 204 8.60 -14.76 -5.74
C LEU A 204 9.18 -15.02 -4.35
N ALA A 205 8.78 -14.22 -3.34
CA ALA A 205 9.18 -14.43 -1.95
C ALA A 205 8.66 -15.78 -1.40
N LEU A 206 7.41 -16.15 -1.70
CA LEU A 206 6.86 -17.44 -1.26
C LEU A 206 7.58 -18.64 -1.88
N MET A 207 7.93 -18.57 -3.16
CA MET A 207 8.64 -19.63 -3.86
C MET A 207 10.00 -19.91 -3.21
N VAL A 208 10.80 -18.87 -2.98
CA VAL A 208 12.14 -19.04 -2.39
C VAL A 208 12.09 -19.38 -0.89
N ALA A 209 11.01 -19.01 -0.19
CA ALA A 209 10.75 -19.40 1.19
C ALA A 209 10.16 -20.83 1.32
N GLY A 210 9.99 -21.55 0.20
CA GLY A 210 9.42 -22.90 0.18
C GLY A 210 7.94 -22.97 0.58
N ARG A 211 7.20 -21.85 0.55
CA ARG A 211 5.80 -21.74 0.95
C ARG A 211 4.85 -22.14 -0.21
N TRP A 212 5.09 -23.31 -0.82
CA TRP A 212 4.42 -23.77 -2.04
C TRP A 212 2.90 -23.87 -1.95
N ARG A 213 2.36 -24.26 -0.79
CA ARG A 213 0.91 -24.34 -0.56
C ARG A 213 0.25 -22.97 -0.68
N ALA A 214 0.88 -21.93 -0.12
CA ALA A 214 0.40 -20.55 -0.22
C ALA A 214 0.55 -20.03 -1.65
N PHE A 215 1.68 -20.31 -2.30
CA PHE A 215 1.91 -19.94 -3.69
C PHE A 215 0.86 -20.54 -4.63
N ALA A 216 0.61 -21.85 -4.56
CA ALA A 216 -0.36 -22.54 -5.40
C ALA A 216 -1.79 -22.02 -5.15
N ALA A 217 -2.18 -21.81 -3.89
CA ALA A 217 -3.49 -21.25 -3.56
C ALA A 217 -3.66 -19.81 -4.07
N ALA A 218 -2.60 -19.00 -4.02
CA ALA A 218 -2.60 -17.65 -4.59
C ALA A 218 -2.79 -17.67 -6.11
N ALA A 219 -2.05 -18.55 -6.82
CA ALA A 219 -2.18 -18.72 -8.26
C ALA A 219 -3.59 -19.18 -8.67
N VAL A 220 -4.13 -20.21 -8.00
CA VAL A 220 -5.49 -20.70 -8.26
C VAL A 220 -6.53 -19.60 -8.01
N THR A 221 -6.40 -18.84 -6.92
CA THR A 221 -7.33 -17.75 -6.60
C THR A 221 -7.26 -16.63 -7.63
N ALA A 222 -6.06 -16.21 -8.03
CA ALA A 222 -5.88 -15.20 -9.07
C ALA A 222 -6.47 -15.64 -10.42
N CYS A 223 -6.23 -16.89 -10.83
CA CYS A 223 -6.82 -17.47 -12.03
C CYS A 223 -8.36 -17.54 -11.94
N ALA A 224 -8.90 -17.97 -10.80
CA ALA A 224 -10.34 -18.03 -10.59
C ALA A 224 -10.98 -16.64 -10.65
N LEU A 225 -10.36 -15.62 -10.07
CA LEU A 225 -10.84 -14.23 -10.16
C LEU A 225 -10.75 -13.69 -11.59
N ALA A 226 -9.69 -14.02 -12.34
CA ALA A 226 -9.55 -13.62 -13.73
C ALA A 226 -10.62 -14.26 -14.62
N LEU A 227 -10.90 -15.55 -14.43
CA LEU A 227 -11.96 -16.28 -15.14
C LEU A 227 -13.34 -15.77 -14.74
N LEU A 228 -13.56 -15.47 -13.46
CA LEU A 228 -14.82 -14.89 -12.99
C LEU A 228 -15.04 -13.50 -13.60
N SER A 229 -14.04 -12.63 -13.61
CA SER A 229 -14.18 -11.30 -14.22
C SER A 229 -14.34 -11.38 -15.74
N LEU A 230 -13.70 -12.35 -16.42
CA LEU A 230 -13.95 -12.64 -17.82
C LEU A 230 -15.41 -13.06 -18.05
N GLY A 231 -15.96 -13.93 -17.20
CA GLY A 231 -17.35 -14.38 -17.29
C GLY A 231 -18.38 -13.27 -17.01
N VAL A 232 -18.12 -12.41 -16.03
CA VAL A 232 -19.04 -11.35 -15.60
C VAL A 232 -18.96 -10.12 -16.53
N PHE A 233 -17.76 -9.70 -16.94
CA PHE A 233 -17.54 -8.45 -17.68
C PHE A 233 -17.19 -8.67 -19.17
N GLY A 234 -17.05 -9.92 -19.60
CA GLY A 234 -16.79 -10.29 -20.98
C GLY A 234 -15.33 -10.11 -21.41
N LEU A 235 -15.00 -10.72 -22.56
CA LEU A 235 -13.67 -10.66 -23.17
C LEU A 235 -13.29 -9.24 -23.62
N ASP A 236 -14.26 -8.43 -24.05
CA ASP A 236 -13.98 -7.10 -24.56
C ASP A 236 -13.49 -6.14 -23.47
N SER A 237 -13.92 -6.32 -22.21
CA SER A 237 -13.38 -5.59 -21.06
C SER A 237 -11.89 -5.89 -20.84
N TRP A 238 -11.48 -7.15 -21.02
CA TRP A 238 -10.07 -7.54 -20.94
C TRP A 238 -9.24 -6.99 -22.10
N LYS A 239 -9.77 -7.02 -23.33
CA LYS A 239 -9.11 -6.39 -24.48
C LYS A 239 -8.94 -4.89 -24.27
N ALA A 240 -9.99 -4.21 -23.80
CA ALA A 240 -9.97 -2.78 -23.55
C ALA A 240 -8.99 -2.41 -22.41
N PHE A 241 -8.95 -3.21 -21.34
CA PHE A 241 -7.93 -3.07 -20.29
C PHE A 241 -6.51 -3.16 -20.86
N LEU A 242 -6.21 -4.21 -21.63
CA LEU A 242 -4.88 -4.37 -22.23
C LEU A 242 -4.55 -3.24 -23.21
N ALA A 243 -5.53 -2.77 -23.98
CA ALA A 243 -5.39 -1.63 -24.88
C ALA A 243 -5.20 -0.28 -24.15
N SER A 244 -5.60 -0.18 -22.87
CA SER A 244 -5.40 1.02 -22.05
C SER A 244 -3.98 1.15 -21.48
N ALA A 245 -3.15 0.10 -21.57
CA ALA A 245 -1.81 0.10 -21.00
C ALA A 245 -0.89 1.23 -21.53
N PRO A 246 -0.86 1.58 -22.83
CA PRO A 246 -0.08 2.72 -23.32
C PRO A 246 -0.55 4.05 -22.72
N ALA A 247 -1.85 4.23 -22.52
CA ALA A 247 -2.38 5.42 -21.86
C ALA A 247 -1.98 5.47 -20.38
N ALA A 248 -2.04 4.35 -19.66
CA ALA A 248 -1.55 4.27 -18.29
C ALA A 248 -0.04 4.60 -18.19
N LYS A 249 0.75 4.19 -19.20
CA LYS A 249 2.17 4.54 -19.33
C LYS A 249 2.38 6.02 -19.57
N ALA A 250 1.63 6.62 -20.51
CA ALA A 250 1.69 8.04 -20.84
C ALA A 250 1.44 8.92 -19.61
N VAL A 251 0.59 8.50 -18.68
CA VAL A 251 0.39 9.23 -17.41
C VAL A 251 1.69 9.44 -16.63
N LEU A 252 2.60 8.46 -16.63
CA LEU A 252 3.93 8.63 -16.02
C LEU A 252 4.92 9.36 -16.92
N ASP A 253 4.98 8.96 -18.19
CA ASP A 253 5.99 9.46 -19.10
C ASP A 253 5.82 10.97 -19.33
N ASP A 254 4.57 11.41 -19.56
CA ASP A 254 4.24 12.77 -19.97
C ASP A 254 3.84 13.68 -18.79
N LYS A 255 4.05 13.20 -17.55
CA LYS A 255 3.70 13.93 -16.31
C LYS A 255 2.23 14.38 -16.29
N LEU A 256 1.32 13.53 -16.76
CA LEU A 256 -0.13 13.82 -16.76
C LEU A 256 -0.76 13.66 -15.36
N MET A 257 0.05 13.35 -14.35
CA MET A 257 -0.30 13.46 -12.95
C MET A 257 0.82 14.18 -12.18
N ASP A 258 0.43 14.80 -11.07
CA ASP A 258 1.34 15.46 -10.13
C ASP A 258 2.50 14.52 -9.76
N VAL A 259 3.71 14.89 -10.19
CA VAL A 259 4.93 14.09 -9.94
C VAL A 259 5.23 14.04 -8.44
N GLU A 260 4.81 15.06 -7.69
CA GLU A 260 4.91 15.18 -6.24
C GLU A 260 4.06 14.13 -5.51
N LYS A 261 3.03 13.59 -6.19
CA LYS A 261 2.20 12.47 -5.68
C LYS A 261 2.96 11.14 -5.80
N LEU A 262 3.91 11.00 -6.73
CA LEU A 262 4.75 9.81 -6.86
C LEU A 262 5.80 9.75 -5.75
N GLN A 263 5.73 8.70 -4.95
CA GLN A 263 6.66 8.41 -3.86
C GLN A 263 7.71 7.34 -4.25
N SER A 264 7.74 6.94 -5.51
CA SER A 264 8.68 5.96 -6.08
C SER A 264 10.05 6.56 -6.42
N VAL A 265 11.04 5.70 -6.66
CA VAL A 265 12.35 6.12 -7.19
C VAL A 265 12.19 6.78 -8.57
N PHE A 266 11.31 6.24 -9.41
CA PHE A 266 10.92 6.87 -10.67
C PHE A 266 10.42 8.30 -10.45
N GLY A 267 9.45 8.50 -9.55
CA GLY A 267 8.90 9.81 -9.22
C GLY A 267 9.96 10.80 -8.77
N ALA A 268 10.89 10.36 -7.92
CA ALA A 268 11.99 11.18 -7.44
C ALA A 268 12.90 11.69 -8.57
N VAL A 269 13.25 10.84 -9.54
CA VAL A 269 14.05 11.27 -10.69
C VAL A 269 13.28 12.26 -11.56
N ARG A 270 11.98 12.02 -11.79
CA ARG A 270 11.12 12.93 -12.56
C ARG A 270 10.94 14.29 -11.88
N LEU A 271 10.87 14.31 -10.54
CA LEU A 271 10.77 15.52 -9.72
C LEU A 271 12.05 16.35 -9.80
N LEU A 272 13.22 15.69 -9.78
CA LEU A 272 14.53 16.32 -9.91
C LEU A 272 14.89 16.73 -11.35
N GLY A 273 13.93 16.68 -12.28
CA GLY A 273 14.10 17.10 -13.67
C GLY A 273 14.66 16.04 -14.64
N GLY A 274 14.90 14.81 -14.17
CA GLY A 274 15.35 13.71 -15.03
C GLY A 274 14.27 13.23 -16.00
N GLY A 275 14.69 12.76 -17.19
CA GLY A 275 13.84 12.17 -18.23
C GLY A 275 13.15 10.86 -17.80
N ALA A 276 12.15 10.39 -18.56
CA ALA A 276 11.46 9.13 -18.28
C ALA A 276 12.41 7.92 -18.36
N ASP A 277 13.26 7.87 -19.40
CA ASP A 277 14.24 6.79 -19.58
C ASP A 277 15.22 6.70 -18.40
N LEU A 278 15.76 7.84 -17.97
CA LEU A 278 16.63 7.90 -16.80
C LEU A 278 15.88 7.42 -15.54
N ALA A 279 14.62 7.84 -15.37
CA ALA A 279 13.81 7.42 -14.24
C ALA A 279 13.56 5.90 -14.22
N TYR A 280 13.30 5.27 -15.38
CA TYR A 280 13.19 3.81 -15.48
C TYR A 280 14.52 3.10 -15.20
N VAL A 281 15.64 3.62 -15.72
CA VAL A 281 16.98 3.05 -15.47
C VAL A 281 17.31 3.07 -13.97
N VAL A 282 17.10 4.21 -13.30
CA VAL A 282 17.36 4.33 -11.86
C VAL A 282 16.37 3.49 -11.05
N GLN A 283 15.09 3.44 -11.44
CA GLN A 283 14.10 2.55 -10.81
C GLN A 283 14.53 1.08 -10.92
N ALA A 284 15.01 0.63 -12.08
CA ALA A 284 15.51 -0.73 -12.26
C ALA A 284 16.78 -0.98 -11.43
N ALA A 285 17.70 -0.02 -11.39
CA ALA A 285 18.92 -0.09 -10.59
C ALA A 285 18.67 -0.21 -9.08
N VAL A 286 17.53 0.29 -8.58
CA VAL A 286 17.10 0.08 -7.18
C VAL A 286 16.28 -1.20 -7.03
N ALA A 287 15.35 -1.47 -7.95
CA ALA A 287 14.44 -2.61 -7.88
C ALA A 287 15.19 -3.95 -7.92
N LEU A 288 16.19 -4.10 -8.79
CA LEU A 288 16.93 -5.35 -8.95
C LEU A 288 17.69 -5.77 -7.67
N PRO A 289 18.49 -4.90 -7.01
CA PRO A 289 19.07 -5.22 -5.70
C PRO A 289 18.03 -5.50 -4.61
N VAL A 290 16.94 -4.72 -4.56
CA VAL A 290 15.87 -4.93 -3.56
C VAL A 290 15.24 -6.32 -3.71
N ILE A 291 14.93 -6.73 -4.94
CA ILE A 291 14.43 -8.09 -5.23
C ILE A 291 15.50 -9.13 -4.86
N GLY A 292 16.76 -8.92 -5.26
CA GLY A 292 17.85 -9.85 -4.91
C GLY A 292 18.00 -10.05 -3.40
N ILE A 293 17.98 -8.97 -2.62
CA ILE A 293 18.05 -9.00 -1.16
C ILE A 293 16.80 -9.67 -0.57
N LEU A 294 15.60 -9.31 -1.03
CA LEU A 294 14.36 -9.96 -0.63
C LEU A 294 14.45 -11.47 -0.81
N LEU A 295 14.86 -11.93 -2.00
CA LEU A 295 14.95 -13.36 -2.30
C LEU A 295 16.02 -14.06 -1.46
N PHE A 296 17.17 -13.41 -1.25
CA PHE A 296 18.23 -13.95 -0.41
C PHE A 296 17.79 -14.10 1.06
N VAL A 297 17.11 -13.09 1.59
CA VAL A 297 16.65 -13.07 2.99
C VAL A 297 15.46 -14.02 3.19
N ALA A 298 14.52 -14.07 2.24
CA ALA A 298 13.34 -14.94 2.29
C ALA A 298 13.67 -16.44 2.20
N ARG A 299 14.88 -16.83 1.75
CA ARG A 299 15.36 -18.23 1.82
C ARG A 299 15.64 -18.70 3.24
N LYS A 300 15.78 -17.78 4.20
CA LYS A 300 15.94 -18.13 5.61
C LYS A 300 14.60 -18.56 6.21
N SER A 301 14.64 -19.28 7.33
CA SER A 301 13.45 -19.65 8.11
C SER A 301 12.86 -18.43 8.82
N LEU A 302 12.13 -17.61 8.07
CA LEU A 302 11.42 -16.43 8.57
C LEU A 302 9.98 -16.75 8.91
N SER A 303 9.42 -16.00 9.86
CA SER A 303 7.97 -16.05 10.13
C SER A 303 7.17 -15.41 8.99
N GLY A 304 5.88 -15.74 8.94
CA GLY A 304 4.96 -15.17 7.97
C GLY A 304 4.89 -13.65 7.99
N GLU A 305 4.88 -13.07 9.19
CA GLU A 305 4.87 -11.62 9.42
C GLU A 305 6.15 -10.95 8.92
N ALA A 306 7.31 -11.59 9.13
CA ALA A 306 8.58 -11.09 8.62
C ALA A 306 8.64 -11.10 7.09
N ILE A 307 8.13 -12.17 6.45
CA ILE A 307 7.97 -12.23 4.99
C ILE A 307 7.02 -11.12 4.51
N GLY A 308 5.89 -10.92 5.20
CA GLY A 308 4.93 -9.86 4.88
C GLY A 308 5.54 -8.46 4.95
N ALA A 309 6.33 -8.17 5.99
CA ALA A 309 7.04 -6.90 6.14
C ALA A 309 8.08 -6.67 5.03
N LEU A 310 8.83 -7.71 4.65
CA LEU A 310 9.79 -7.66 3.55
C LEU A 310 9.09 -7.44 2.19
N VAL A 311 8.01 -8.17 1.92
CA VAL A 311 7.23 -8.03 0.69
C VAL A 311 6.61 -6.63 0.58
N ALA A 312 6.03 -6.12 1.67
CA ALA A 312 5.41 -4.79 1.69
C ALA A 312 6.43 -3.68 1.36
N THR A 313 7.60 -3.70 2.01
CA THR A 313 8.68 -2.72 1.77
C THR A 313 9.32 -2.88 0.39
N ALA A 314 9.56 -4.12 -0.06
CA ALA A 314 10.11 -4.39 -1.39
C ALA A 314 9.15 -3.95 -2.51
N ALA A 315 7.84 -4.20 -2.35
CA ALA A 315 6.83 -3.77 -3.32
C ALA A 315 6.79 -2.24 -3.46
N ALA A 316 6.91 -1.51 -2.36
CA ALA A 316 6.97 -0.05 -2.36
C ALA A 316 8.22 0.49 -3.10
N LEU A 317 9.36 -0.19 -2.98
CA LEU A 317 10.62 0.21 -3.64
C LEU A 317 10.72 -0.19 -5.11
N THR A 318 9.99 -1.23 -5.53
CA THR A 318 10.12 -1.83 -6.86
C THR A 318 9.09 -1.30 -7.87
N SER A 319 7.99 -0.70 -7.39
CA SER A 319 6.96 -0.13 -8.27
C SER A 319 7.31 1.30 -8.70
N PRO A 320 7.36 1.61 -10.02
CA PRO A 320 7.42 2.99 -10.49
C PRO A 320 6.12 3.76 -10.22
N TYR A 321 4.99 3.04 -10.09
CA TYR A 321 3.66 3.55 -9.76
C TYR A 321 3.38 3.35 -8.26
N PHE A 322 4.11 4.05 -7.41
CA PHE A 322 3.87 4.05 -5.96
C PHE A 322 3.51 5.47 -5.52
N LEU A 323 2.27 5.68 -5.09
CA LEU A 323 1.74 7.01 -4.78
C LEU A 323 1.69 7.27 -3.27
N ASP A 324 1.43 8.52 -2.89
CA ASP A 324 1.34 8.98 -1.50
C ASP A 324 0.35 8.19 -0.64
N TYR A 325 -0.80 7.82 -1.18
CA TYR A 325 -1.76 6.93 -0.50
C TYR A 325 -1.22 5.50 -0.32
N ASP A 326 -0.38 5.00 -1.24
CA ASP A 326 0.16 3.63 -1.15
C ASP A 326 1.15 3.49 0.04
N LEU A 327 1.63 4.59 0.62
CA LEU A 327 2.40 4.57 1.87
C LEU A 327 1.67 3.87 3.02
N ALA A 328 0.33 3.73 2.97
CA ALA A 328 -0.42 2.96 3.95
C ALA A 328 0.06 1.50 4.05
N LEU A 329 0.61 0.94 2.96
CA LEU A 329 1.23 -0.39 2.90
C LEU A 329 2.36 -0.55 3.93
N LEU A 330 3.07 0.54 4.25
CA LEU A 330 4.18 0.53 5.21
C LEU A 330 3.72 0.35 6.66
N ALA A 331 2.41 0.38 6.94
CA ALA A 331 1.91 0.05 8.26
C ALA A 331 2.26 -1.38 8.69
N ILE A 332 2.36 -2.33 7.74
CA ILE A 332 2.78 -3.72 8.01
C ILE A 332 4.22 -3.76 8.57
N PRO A 333 5.26 -3.30 7.84
CA PRO A 333 6.63 -3.32 8.33
C PRO A 333 6.85 -2.41 9.55
N LEU A 334 6.18 -1.25 9.63
CA LEU A 334 6.20 -0.40 10.82
C LEU A 334 5.69 -1.15 12.04
N ALA A 335 4.56 -1.86 11.91
CA ALA A 335 3.94 -2.56 13.02
C ALA A 335 4.77 -3.75 13.48
N TRP A 336 5.25 -4.55 12.52
CA TRP A 336 6.08 -5.71 12.81
C TRP A 336 7.41 -5.31 13.46
N ALA A 337 8.14 -4.33 12.89
CA ALA A 337 9.42 -3.88 13.46
C ALA A 337 9.25 -3.28 14.86
N THR A 338 8.17 -2.53 15.10
CA THR A 338 7.86 -1.98 16.43
C THR A 338 7.58 -3.10 17.44
N ALA A 339 6.77 -4.10 17.07
CA ALA A 339 6.46 -5.23 17.94
C ALA A 339 7.73 -6.02 18.31
N GLN A 340 8.58 -6.32 17.32
CA GLN A 340 9.86 -6.96 17.58
C GLN A 340 10.74 -6.08 18.48
N GLY A 341 10.83 -4.77 18.20
CA GLY A 341 11.60 -3.80 18.98
C GLY A 341 11.21 -3.74 20.45
N VAL A 342 9.91 -3.77 20.74
CA VAL A 342 9.39 -3.83 22.11
C VAL A 342 9.73 -5.17 22.78
N LYS A 343 9.65 -6.28 22.04
CA LYS A 343 9.86 -7.64 22.57
C LYS A 343 11.32 -7.96 22.85
N SER A 344 12.24 -7.58 21.96
CA SER A 344 13.65 -8.02 22.01
C SER A 344 14.65 -6.86 22.00
N GLY A 345 14.19 -5.63 22.25
CA GLY A 345 15.00 -4.42 22.16
C GLY A 345 15.06 -3.85 20.73
N PHE A 346 15.23 -2.53 20.64
CA PHE A 346 15.40 -1.84 19.36
C PHE A 346 16.86 -1.88 18.91
N LEU A 347 17.09 -2.07 17.62
CA LEU A 347 18.41 -1.97 17.00
C LEU A 347 18.82 -0.50 16.85
N PRO A 348 20.14 -0.20 16.78
CA PRO A 348 20.61 1.13 16.43
C PRO A 348 19.94 1.65 15.16
N TRP A 349 19.46 2.90 15.23
CA TRP A 349 18.72 3.68 14.22
C TRP A 349 17.27 3.27 13.98
N GLU A 350 16.81 2.14 14.52
CA GLU A 350 15.50 1.58 14.21
C GLU A 350 14.36 2.52 14.59
N LYS A 351 14.31 2.99 15.84
CA LYS A 351 13.26 3.93 16.29
C LYS A 351 13.21 5.20 15.44
N SER A 352 14.36 5.78 15.11
CA SER A 352 14.44 6.99 14.29
C SER A 352 13.94 6.77 12.87
N ILE A 353 14.27 5.62 12.26
CA ILE A 353 13.75 5.24 10.95
C ILE A 353 12.24 5.02 11.01
N LEU A 354 11.74 4.31 12.02
CA LEU A 354 10.31 4.06 12.20
C LEU A 354 9.53 5.38 12.37
N VAL A 355 10.03 6.33 13.17
CA VAL A 355 9.41 7.65 13.32
C VAL A 355 9.46 8.44 12.01
N PHE A 356 10.60 8.44 11.31
CA PHE A 356 10.75 9.15 10.05
C PHE A 356 9.74 8.63 9.01
N VAL A 357 9.62 7.31 8.87
CA VAL A 357 8.70 6.68 7.91
C VAL A 357 7.24 6.82 8.35
N PHE A 358 6.96 6.79 9.66
CA PHE A 358 5.63 7.06 10.19
C PHE A 358 5.18 8.49 9.87
N ALA A 359 6.07 9.47 10.01
CA ALA A 359 5.75 10.87 9.79
C ALA A 359 5.79 11.27 8.30
N LEU A 360 6.54 10.53 7.46
CA LEU A 360 6.74 10.79 6.03
C LEU A 360 5.48 11.23 5.27
N PRO A 361 4.32 10.53 5.34
CA PRO A 361 3.18 10.89 4.51
C PRO A 361 2.56 12.24 4.87
N ALA A 362 2.85 12.79 6.06
CA ALA A 362 2.36 14.12 6.45
C ALA A 362 3.08 15.27 5.74
N PHE A 363 4.31 15.06 5.26
CA PHE A 363 5.13 16.14 4.70
C PHE A 363 5.78 15.82 3.36
N SER A 364 5.87 14.54 2.94
CA SER A 364 6.61 14.15 1.73
C SER A 364 6.10 14.87 0.48
N ARG A 365 4.78 14.87 0.24
CA ARG A 365 4.19 15.59 -0.90
C ARG A 365 4.36 17.11 -0.80
N VAL A 366 4.22 17.67 0.41
CA VAL A 366 4.37 19.12 0.64
C VAL A 366 5.80 19.58 0.34
N LEU A 367 6.81 18.82 0.78
CA LEU A 367 8.21 19.15 0.51
C LEU A 367 8.59 18.89 -0.95
N ALA A 368 8.05 17.84 -1.57
CA ALA A 368 8.21 17.61 -3.00
C ALA A 368 7.67 18.79 -3.81
N PHE A 369 6.47 19.27 -3.47
CA PHE A 369 5.83 20.41 -4.13
C PHE A 369 6.55 21.74 -3.86
N ALA A 370 6.86 22.04 -2.60
CA ALA A 370 7.37 23.36 -2.21
C ALA A 370 8.84 23.58 -2.61
N ILE A 371 9.67 22.54 -2.54
CA ILE A 371 11.13 22.67 -2.70
C ILE A 371 11.76 21.55 -3.55
N GLY A 372 10.96 20.68 -4.18
CA GLY A 372 11.47 19.65 -5.09
C GLY A 372 12.22 18.50 -4.43
N VAL A 373 12.00 18.23 -3.13
CA VAL A 373 12.76 17.21 -2.37
C VAL A 373 11.99 15.88 -2.28
N PRO A 374 12.45 14.78 -2.93
CA PRO A 374 11.78 13.49 -2.88
C PRO A 374 12.27 12.63 -1.70
N LEU A 375 11.64 12.77 -0.54
CA LEU A 375 12.07 12.05 0.68
C LEU A 375 11.70 10.56 0.70
N ALA A 376 10.67 10.15 -0.04
CA ALA A 376 10.12 8.82 0.08
C ALA A 376 11.10 7.68 -0.30
N PRO A 377 11.87 7.73 -1.40
CA PRO A 377 12.82 6.66 -1.71
C PRO A 377 13.86 6.42 -0.61
N LEU A 378 14.33 7.49 0.04
CA LEU A 378 15.25 7.39 1.17
C LEU A 378 14.57 6.70 2.36
N ALA A 379 13.37 7.15 2.74
CA ALA A 379 12.62 6.57 3.84
C ALA A 379 12.30 5.08 3.60
N LEU A 380 11.87 4.74 2.38
CA LEU A 380 11.59 3.37 1.96
C LEU A 380 12.85 2.48 2.01
N GLY A 381 13.99 2.98 1.51
CA GLY A 381 15.26 2.27 1.54
C GLY A 381 15.76 2.03 2.97
N LEU A 382 15.66 3.04 3.84
CA LEU A 382 16.00 2.92 5.26
C LEU A 382 15.10 1.91 5.98
N LEU A 383 13.79 1.94 5.71
CA LEU A 383 12.87 0.97 6.27
C LEU A 383 13.19 -0.45 5.78
N PHE A 384 13.39 -0.65 4.48
CA PHE A 384 13.76 -1.96 3.93
C PHE A 384 15.04 -2.50 4.57
N TRP A 385 16.08 -1.67 4.71
CA TRP A 385 17.30 -2.02 5.42
C TRP A 385 17.04 -2.43 6.87
N CYS A 386 16.19 -1.69 7.58
CA CYS A 386 15.79 -2.00 8.95
C CYS A 386 15.07 -3.36 9.03
N ILE A 387 14.12 -3.63 8.14
CA ILE A 387 13.40 -4.91 8.08
C ILE A 387 14.34 -6.06 7.77
N VAL A 388 15.26 -5.90 6.80
CA VAL A 388 16.27 -6.92 6.45
C VAL A 388 17.16 -7.25 7.64
N ARG A 389 17.68 -6.23 8.35
CA ARG A 389 18.49 -6.44 9.55
C ARG A 389 17.72 -7.19 10.63
N ARG A 390 16.46 -6.84 10.83
CA ARG A 390 15.60 -7.48 11.84
C ARG A 390 15.25 -8.91 11.47
N ALA A 391 14.93 -9.18 10.21
CA ALA A 391 14.65 -10.52 9.72
C ALA A 391 15.88 -11.43 9.87
N ALA A 392 17.07 -10.88 9.69
CA ALA A 392 18.32 -11.61 9.89
C ALA A 392 18.59 -12.00 11.35
N THR A 393 18.10 -11.23 12.33
CA THR A 393 18.27 -11.54 13.77
C THR A 393 17.14 -12.39 14.35
N THR A 394 15.97 -12.41 13.70
CA THR A 394 14.77 -13.12 14.15
C THR A 394 14.54 -14.45 13.44
N SER A 395 15.46 -14.88 12.56
CA SER A 395 15.36 -16.17 11.88
C SER A 395 15.21 -17.30 12.90
N VAL A 396 14.18 -18.14 12.72
CA VAL A 396 13.94 -19.30 13.55
C VAL A 396 15.15 -20.22 13.39
N GLN A 397 15.95 -20.38 14.46
CA GLN A 397 16.98 -21.42 14.45
C GLN A 397 16.26 -22.76 14.22
N PRO A 398 16.74 -23.61 13.29
CA PRO A 398 16.31 -24.99 13.28
C PRO A 398 16.60 -25.54 14.67
N GLU A 399 15.64 -26.16 15.34
CA GLU A 399 15.91 -26.88 16.59
C GLU A 399 17.12 -27.77 16.37
N ALA A 400 18.24 -27.41 17.00
CA ALA A 400 19.42 -28.24 17.03
C ALA A 400 19.07 -29.46 17.88
N GLY A 401 18.90 -30.60 17.22
CA GLY A 401 18.71 -31.88 17.89
C GLY A 401 17.25 -32.19 18.20
N GLY A 402 16.57 -32.78 17.22
CA GLY A 402 15.53 -33.76 17.54
C GLY A 402 16.16 -34.88 18.34
N ALA A 403 16.13 -34.75 19.67
CA ALA A 403 16.31 -35.86 20.56
C ALA A 403 15.34 -36.96 20.10
N LYS A 404 15.90 -38.09 19.68
CA LYS A 404 15.12 -39.33 19.56
C LYS A 404 14.38 -39.52 20.89
N PRO A 405 13.10 -39.93 20.88
CA PRO A 405 12.42 -40.26 22.12
C PRO A 405 13.21 -41.39 22.79
N ALA A 406 13.85 -41.07 23.91
CA ALA A 406 14.42 -42.04 24.81
C ALA A 406 13.30 -42.50 25.74
N PHE A 407 12.68 -43.62 25.36
CA PHE A 407 11.74 -44.45 26.14
C PHE A 407 10.40 -43.82 26.57
N ALA A 408 9.33 -44.18 25.83
CA ALA A 408 8.06 -44.75 26.30
C ALA A 408 7.01 -44.71 25.17
#